data_AF-A0A969M5R7-F1
#
_entry.id   AF-A0A969M5R7-F1
#
_cell.length_a   1.000
_cell.length_b   1.000
_cell.length_c   1.000
_cell.angle_alpha   90.00
_cell.angle_beta   90.00
_cell.angle_gamma   90.00
#
_symmetry.space_group_name_H-M   'P 1'
#
loop_
_entity.id
_entity.type
_entity.pdbx_description
1 polymer ?
#
loop_
_entity_poly.entity_id
_entity_poly.type
_entity_poly.pdbx_seq_one_letter_code
_entity_poly.pdbx_strand_id
1 'polypeptide(L)'
;MNGQGTGVRATRLIDIVFPGDTNHHGTLFGGVGLAHMDKVAFITATRHAPVDFVTASCEGIDFKAPGRLGDIVELTGRVVKVGRRSLAAEVEMVAESPLTGARVRCGGGVFNMVA
;
A
#
# COMPACT_ATOMS: atom_id res chain seq x y z
N MET A 1 23.67 -19.47 -18.78
CA MET A 1 23.50 -18.15 -19.41
C MET A 1 22.25 -17.49 -18.83
N ASN A 2 22.47 -16.53 -17.93
CA ASN A 2 21.62 -15.42 -17.48
C ASN A 2 20.09 -15.62 -17.42
N GLY A 3 19.61 -16.10 -16.27
CA GLY A 3 18.22 -15.92 -15.86
C GLY A 3 17.98 -14.46 -15.46
N GLN A 4 17.57 -13.64 -16.43
CA GLN A 4 16.94 -12.36 -16.14
C GLN A 4 15.56 -12.65 -15.56
N GLY A 5 15.46 -12.61 -14.23
CA GLY A 5 14.16 -12.60 -13.55
C GLY A 5 13.34 -11.42 -14.05
N THR A 6 12.19 -11.69 -14.63
CA THR A 6 11.18 -10.70 -14.98
C THR A 6 10.80 -9.92 -13.72
N GLY A 7 11.44 -8.77 -13.52
CA GLY A 7 11.26 -7.94 -12.33
C GLY A 7 9.82 -7.45 -12.25
N VAL A 8 9.01 -8.10 -11.40
CA VAL A 8 7.66 -7.64 -11.08
C VAL A 8 7.79 -6.22 -10.55
N ARG A 9 7.30 -5.24 -11.32
CA ARG A 9 7.36 -3.83 -10.95
C ARG A 9 6.48 -3.62 -9.72
N ALA A 10 7.01 -2.95 -8.70
CA ALA A 10 6.23 -2.55 -7.54
C ALA A 10 5.04 -1.67 -7.99
N THR A 11 3.87 -1.91 -7.42
CA THR A 11 2.70 -1.04 -7.64
C THR A 11 2.82 0.16 -6.71
N ARG A 12 2.54 1.36 -7.22
CA ARG A 12 2.56 2.58 -6.43
C ARG A 12 1.24 3.34 -6.57
N LEU A 13 0.77 3.89 -5.46
CA LEU A 13 -0.25 4.92 -5.40
C LEU A 13 0.37 6.12 -4.69
N ILE A 14 0.28 7.30 -5.30
CA ILE A 14 0.75 8.55 -4.73
C ILE A 14 -0.46 9.48 -4.68
N ASP A 15 -0.74 10.06 -3.52
CA ASP A 15 -1.83 11.00 -3.34
C ASP A 15 -1.44 12.10 -2.36
N ILE A 16 -2.21 13.18 -2.31
CA ILE A 16 -2.06 14.25 -1.32
C ILE A 16 -3.15 14.13 -0.26
N VAL A 17 -2.79 14.29 1.01
CA VAL A 17 -3.77 14.24 2.10
C VAL A 17 -4.60 15.53 2.10
N PHE A 18 -5.85 15.46 1.63
CA PHE A 18 -6.78 16.58 1.64
C PHE A 18 -7.69 16.56 2.88
N PRO A 19 -8.37 17.69 3.21
CA PRO A 19 -9.24 17.76 4.39
C PRO A 19 -10.29 16.65 4.47
N GLY A 20 -10.84 16.22 3.33
CA GLY A 20 -11.82 15.12 3.25
C GLY A 20 -11.29 13.75 3.69
N ASP A 21 -9.96 13.57 3.65
CA ASP A 21 -9.29 12.32 4.04
C ASP A 21 -8.77 12.36 5.48
N THR A 22 -8.86 13.51 6.15
CA THR A 22 -8.33 13.69 7.50
C THR A 22 -9.33 13.36 8.60
N ASN A 23 -8.80 12.94 9.75
CA ASN A 23 -9.52 12.92 11.00
C ASN A 23 -9.50 14.30 11.69
N HIS A 24 -10.17 14.40 12.84
CA HIS A 24 -10.25 15.63 13.64
C HIS A 24 -8.91 16.14 14.19
N HIS A 25 -7.81 15.39 14.05
CA HIS A 25 -6.46 15.83 14.40
C HIS A 25 -5.66 16.37 13.20
N GLY A 26 -6.27 16.49 12.01
CA GLY A 26 -5.58 16.94 10.80
C GLY A 26 -4.55 15.93 10.28
N THR A 27 -4.80 14.64 10.52
CA THR A 27 -3.97 13.53 10.03
C THR A 27 -4.83 12.58 9.21
N LEU A 28 -4.22 11.91 8.23
CA LEU A 28 -4.90 10.93 7.37
C LEU A 28 -5.68 9.94 8.25
N PHE A 29 -6.99 9.86 8.01
CA PHE A 29 -7.85 8.93 8.71
C PHE A 29 -7.39 7.50 8.38
N GLY A 30 -7.18 6.68 9.41
CA GLY A 30 -6.62 5.34 9.25
C GLY A 30 -7.43 4.47 8.28
N GLY A 31 -8.75 4.63 8.25
CA GLY A 31 -9.61 3.92 7.28
C GLY A 31 -9.36 4.32 5.83
N VAL A 32 -9.03 5.59 5.55
CA VAL A 32 -8.69 6.04 4.19
C VAL A 32 -7.33 5.46 3.78
N GLY A 33 -6.33 5.54 4.67
CA GLY A 33 -5.03 4.92 4.44
C GLY A 33 -5.14 3.41 4.19
N LEU A 34 -5.96 2.71 4.99
CA LEU A 34 -6.20 1.27 4.81
C LEU A 34 -6.89 0.96 3.47
N ALA A 35 -7.85 1.79 3.05
CA ALA A 35 -8.50 1.64 1.74
C ALA A 35 -7.52 1.85 0.58
N HIS A 36 -6.56 2.76 0.70
CA HIS A 36 -5.49 2.90 -0.29
C HIS A 36 -4.56 1.70 -0.30
N MET A 37 -4.19 1.17 0.87
CA MET A 37 -3.35 -0.03 0.96
C MET A 37 -4.00 -1.23 0.27
N ASP A 38 -5.29 -1.47 0.53
CA ASP A 38 -6.06 -2.56 -0.09
C ASP A 38 -6.15 -2.43 -1.62
N LYS A 39 -6.40 -1.20 -2.14
CA LYS A 39 -6.35 -0.94 -3.59
C LYS A 39 -4.99 -1.29 -4.20
N VAL A 40 -3.91 -0.90 -3.53
CA VAL A 40 -2.54 -1.19 -3.99
C VAL A 40 -2.24 -2.68 -3.94
N ALA A 41 -2.68 -3.39 -2.89
CA ALA A 41 -2.56 -4.84 -2.78
C ALA A 41 -3.31 -5.56 -3.90
N PHE A 42 -4.56 -5.19 -4.15
CA PHE A 42 -5.38 -5.75 -5.24
C PHE A 42 -4.71 -5.56 -6.60
N ILE A 43 -4.29 -4.33 -6.94
CA ILE A 43 -3.60 -4.04 -8.21
C ILE A 43 -2.29 -4.84 -8.31
N THR A 44 -1.57 -5.01 -7.21
CA THR A 44 -0.34 -5.82 -7.15
C THR A 44 -0.63 -7.28 -7.47
N ALA A 45 -1.67 -7.85 -6.87
CA ALA A 45 -2.08 -9.23 -7.13
C ALA A 45 -2.53 -9.43 -8.58
N THR A 46 -3.41 -8.56 -9.08
CA THR A 46 -3.95 -8.64 -10.46
C THR A 46 -2.87 -8.46 -11.53
N ARG A 47 -1.84 -7.63 -11.27
CA ARG A 47 -0.68 -7.51 -12.16
C ARG A 47 0.24 -8.73 -12.15
N HIS A 48 0.27 -9.47 -11.04
CA HIS A 48 1.01 -10.72 -10.94
C HIS A 48 0.27 -11.86 -11.66
N ALA A 49 -1.05 -11.96 -11.47
CA ALA A 49 -1.90 -12.92 -12.16
C ALA A 49 -3.25 -12.26 -12.52
N PRO A 50 -3.63 -12.22 -13.81
CA PRO A 50 -4.85 -11.56 -14.26
C PRO A 50 -6.08 -12.45 -14.01
N VAL A 51 -6.45 -12.59 -12.73
CA VAL A 51 -7.62 -13.35 -12.25
C VAL A 51 -8.41 -12.51 -11.25
N ASP A 52 -9.66 -12.90 -10.98
CA ASP A 52 -10.54 -12.19 -10.06
C ASP A 52 -10.14 -12.45 -8.60
N PHE A 53 -9.28 -11.59 -8.07
CA PHE A 53 -8.88 -11.64 -6.68
C PHE A 53 -9.92 -10.99 -5.75
N VAL A 54 -10.00 -11.50 -4.53
CA VAL A 54 -10.64 -10.84 -3.39
C VAL A 54 -9.67 -10.75 -2.22
N THR A 55 -9.81 -9.71 -1.39
CA THR A 55 -9.06 -9.60 -0.13
C THR A 55 -9.66 -10.55 0.90
N ALA A 56 -8.94 -11.62 1.26
CA ALA A 56 -9.40 -12.62 2.20
C ALA A 56 -9.07 -12.25 3.66
N SER A 57 -7.89 -11.68 3.89
CA SER A 57 -7.49 -11.17 5.21
C SER A 57 -6.39 -10.13 5.09
N CYS A 58 -6.18 -9.38 6.17
CA CYS A 58 -5.02 -8.52 6.35
C CYS A 58 -4.30 -8.87 7.66
N GLU A 59 -2.98 -8.74 7.66
CA GLU A 59 -2.11 -9.11 8.79
C GLU A 59 -1.09 -8.00 9.03
N GLY A 60 -0.77 -7.77 10.31
CA GLY A 60 0.32 -6.87 10.70
C GLY A 60 0.12 -5.41 10.27
N ILE A 61 -1.12 -4.94 10.18
CA ILE A 61 -1.40 -3.53 9.85
C ILE A 61 -0.91 -2.65 11.02
N ASP A 62 0.12 -1.84 10.76
CA ASP A 62 0.65 -0.85 11.70
C ASP A 62 0.55 0.58 11.16
N PHE A 63 0.22 1.52 12.06
CA PHE A 63 0.28 2.96 11.83
C PHE A 63 1.24 3.58 12.86
N LYS A 64 2.50 3.74 12.47
CA LYS A 64 3.62 4.20 13.32
C LYS A 64 3.83 5.71 13.30
N ALA A 65 3.41 6.40 12.24
CA ALA A 65 3.52 7.85 12.13
C ALA A 65 2.37 8.43 11.30
N PRO A 66 1.94 9.68 11.56
CA PRO A 66 0.86 10.30 10.82
C PRO A 66 1.31 10.76 9.43
N GLY A 67 0.45 10.60 8.42
CA GLY A 67 0.47 11.46 7.24
C GLY A 67 -0.38 12.69 7.56
N ARG A 68 0.19 13.89 7.54
CA ARG A 68 -0.49 15.12 7.95
C ARG A 68 -1.25 15.73 6.79
N LEU A 69 -2.24 16.56 7.08
CA LEU A 69 -2.90 17.39 6.08
C LEU A 69 -1.87 18.10 5.20
N GLY A 70 -1.97 17.91 3.88
CA GLY A 70 -1.06 18.47 2.89
C GLY A 70 0.22 17.67 2.63
N ASP A 71 0.50 16.60 3.39
CA ASP A 71 1.58 15.67 3.04
C ASP A 71 1.23 14.88 1.77
N ILE A 72 2.25 14.50 1.01
CA ILE A 72 2.13 13.50 -0.06
C ILE A 72 2.28 12.12 0.58
N VAL A 73 1.31 11.23 0.36
CA VAL A 73 1.42 9.83 0.78
C VAL A 73 1.74 8.94 -0.43
N GLU A 74 2.81 8.16 -0.31
CA GLU A 74 3.19 7.12 -1.25
C GLU A 74 2.93 5.75 -0.62
N LEU A 75 2.15 4.92 -1.31
CA LEU A 75 1.93 3.53 -0.98
C LEU A 75 2.60 2.64 -2.02
N THR A 76 3.41 1.68 -1.57
CA THR A 76 4.12 0.74 -2.46
C THR A 76 3.75 -0.70 -2.13
N GLY A 77 3.19 -1.42 -3.11
CA GLY A 77 2.80 -2.83 -3.01
C GLY A 77 3.76 -3.78 -3.73
N ARG A 78 4.04 -4.94 -3.11
CA ARG A 78 4.88 -6.01 -3.67
C ARG A 78 4.34 -7.39 -3.28
N VAL A 79 4.47 -8.36 -4.20
CA VAL A 79 4.17 -9.77 -3.89
C VAL A 79 5.26 -10.32 -2.99
N VAL A 80 4.88 -10.87 -1.84
CA VAL A 80 5.81 -11.49 -0.88
C VAL A 80 5.64 -13.00 -0.76
N LYS A 81 4.49 -13.54 -1.17
CA LYS A 81 4.24 -14.99 -1.18
C LYS A 81 3.21 -15.35 -2.25
N VAL A 82 3.41 -16.48 -2.91
CA VAL A 82 2.45 -17.07 -3.86
C VAL A 82 2.12 -18.49 -3.42
N GLY A 83 0.82 -18.80 -3.33
CA GLY A 83 0.28 -20.13 -3.06
C GLY A 83 -0.44 -20.69 -4.29
N ARG A 84 -1.26 -21.73 -4.08
CA ARG A 84 -2.01 -22.38 -5.17
C ARG A 84 -3.17 -21.53 -5.70
N ARG A 85 -3.91 -20.89 -4.79
CA ARG A 85 -5.05 -19.98 -5.08
C ARG A 85 -4.93 -18.67 -4.31
N SER A 86 -3.77 -18.42 -3.72
CA SER A 86 -3.56 -17.28 -2.84
C SER A 86 -2.29 -16.53 -3.19
N LEU A 87 -2.28 -15.25 -2.87
CA LEU A 87 -1.13 -14.36 -3.03
C LEU A 87 -1.10 -13.41 -1.84
N ALA A 88 0.06 -13.23 -1.21
CA ALA A 88 0.24 -12.21 -0.19
C ALA A 88 0.95 -10.99 -0.79
N ALA A 89 0.36 -9.82 -0.64
CA ALA A 89 0.92 -8.54 -1.06
C ALA A 89 1.26 -7.70 0.18
N GLU A 90 2.54 -7.37 0.36
CA GLU A 90 2.96 -6.40 1.36
C GLU A 90 2.80 -4.99 0.78
N VAL A 91 2.22 -4.08 1.57
CA VAL A 91 2.06 -2.68 1.23
C VAL A 91 2.66 -1.79 2.31
N GLU A 92 3.56 -0.90 1.92
CA GLU A 92 4.15 0.11 2.79
C GLU A 92 3.59 1.49 2.46
N MET A 93 3.35 2.32 3.48
CA MET A 93 2.94 3.72 3.35
C MET A 93 4.00 4.67 3.94
N VAL A 94 4.38 5.67 3.16
CA VAL A 94 5.30 6.74 3.52
C VAL A 94 4.62 8.08 3.30
N ALA A 95 4.73 9.00 4.24
CA ALA A 95 4.36 10.40 4.02
C ALA A 95 5.61 11.24 3.74
N GLU A 96 5.47 12.22 2.85
CA GLU A 96 6.49 13.17 2.46
C GLU A 96 5.93 14.59 2.59
N SER A 97 6.67 15.44 3.30
CA SER A 97 6.36 16.87 3.35
C SER A 97 6.78 17.54 2.03
N PRO A 98 5.87 18.18 1.26
CA PRO A 98 6.21 18.79 -0.03
C PRO A 98 7.18 19.96 0.08
N LEU A 99 7.21 20.63 1.24
CA LEU A 99 8.04 21.81 1.48
C LEU A 99 9.47 21.45 1.86
N THR A 100 9.66 20.33 2.57
CA THR A 100 10.96 19.96 3.16
C THR A 100 11.56 18.72 2.51
N GLY A 101 10.77 17.93 1.79
CA GLY A 101 11.14 16.61 1.29
C GLY A 101 11.35 15.57 2.41
N ALA A 102 11.06 15.91 3.66
CA ALA A 102 11.21 14.99 4.77
C ALA A 102 10.21 13.83 4.62
N ARG A 103 10.73 12.59 4.67
CA ARG A 103 9.95 11.37 4.51
C ARG A 103 9.85 10.61 5.83
N VAL A 104 8.67 10.13 6.16
CA VAL A 104 8.40 9.31 7.35
C VAL A 104 7.63 8.06 6.96
N ARG A 105 8.09 6.90 7.43
CA ARG A 105 7.33 5.65 7.28
C ARG A 105 6.11 5.72 8.20
N CYS A 106 4.93 5.83 7.59
CA CYS A 106 3.67 5.93 8.32
C CYS A 106 3.18 4.57 8.80
N GLY A 107 3.43 3.51 8.04
CA GLY A 107 2.83 2.22 8.34
C GLY A 107 2.85 1.24 7.17
N GLY A 108 2.07 0.18 7.29
CA GLY A 108 1.91 -0.83 6.26
C GLY A 108 1.39 -2.14 6.82
N GLY A 109 1.32 -3.16 5.96
CA GLY A 109 0.99 -4.51 6.36
C GLY A 109 0.85 -5.45 5.16
N VAL A 110 0.39 -6.68 5.43
CA VAL A 110 0.25 -7.72 4.41
C VAL A 110 -1.21 -8.01 4.14
N PHE A 111 -1.58 -8.06 2.86
CA PHE A 111 -2.91 -8.35 2.37
C PHE A 111 -2.89 -9.71 1.67
N ASN A 112 -3.68 -10.63 2.19
CA ASN A 112 -3.82 -11.97 1.63
C ASN A 112 -4.98 -11.98 0.65
N MET A 113 -4.65 -12.22 -0.62
CA MET A 113 -5.57 -12.26 -1.74
C MET A 113 -5.87 -13.72 -2.10
N VAL A 114 -7.11 -14.01 -2.48
CA VAL A 114 -7.54 -15.33 -2.97
C VAL A 114 -8.25 -15.18 -4.30
N ALA A 115 -7.96 -16.09 -5.23
CA ALA A 115 -8.61 -16.23 -6.53
C ALA A 115 -9.53 -17.46 -6.57
#